data_AF-A0A529ZCP1-F1
#
_entry.id   AF-A0A529ZCP1-F1
#
_cell.length_a   1.000
_cell.length_b   1.000
_cell.length_c   1.000
_cell.angle_alpha   90.00
_cell.angle_beta   90.00
_cell.angle_gamma   90.00
#
_symmetry.space_group_name_H-M   'P 1'
#
loop_
_entity.id
_entity.type
_entity.pdbx_description
1 polymer ?
#
loop_
_entity_poly.entity_id
_entity_poly.type
_entity_poly.pdbx_seq_one_letter_code
_entity_poly.pdbx_strand_id
1 'polypeptide(L)'
;VLHREANPGNARPLVQRHGDRDLWLNPPPIPLTSEEMDAVYDLPYARAPHPSYGDAKIPAWDMIKFSVTVMRGCFGGCTFCSITEHEGRIIQNRP
;
A
#
# COMPACT_ATOMS: atom_id res chain seq x y z
N VAL A 1 -0.53 -13.97 -14.76
CA VAL A 1 -1.87 -13.40 -15.05
C VAL A 1 -2.13 -12.20 -14.14
N LEU A 2 -2.19 -12.37 -12.81
CA LEU A 2 -2.41 -11.26 -11.86
C LEU A 2 -1.46 -10.07 -12.04
N HIS A 3 -0.14 -10.30 -12.15
CA HIS A 3 0.85 -9.22 -12.28
C HIS A 3 0.67 -8.32 -13.52
N ARG A 4 -0.06 -8.77 -14.56
CA ARG A 4 -0.35 -7.96 -15.75
C ARG A 4 -1.46 -6.95 -15.47
N GLU A 5 -2.42 -7.33 -14.63
CA GLU A 5 -3.56 -6.50 -14.24
C GLU A 5 -3.24 -5.59 -13.03
N ALA A 6 -1.95 -5.49 -12.67
CA ALA A 6 -1.46 -4.61 -11.60
C ALA A 6 -0.98 -3.24 -12.12
N ASN A 7 -1.08 -2.98 -13.43
CA ASN A 7 -0.71 -1.69 -14.03
C ASN A 7 -1.97 -0.84 -14.27
N PRO A 8 -2.10 0.34 -13.63
CA PRO A 8 -3.30 1.17 -13.73
C PRO A 8 -3.58 1.70 -15.15
N GLY A 9 -2.59 1.75 -16.03
CA GLY A 9 -2.77 2.21 -17.42
C GLY A 9 -3.42 1.19 -18.36
N ASN A 10 -3.44 -0.09 -18.02
CA ASN A 10 -3.94 -1.14 -18.93
C ASN A 10 -4.62 -2.34 -18.23
N ALA A 11 -4.78 -2.29 -16.91
CA ALA A 11 -5.40 -3.36 -16.15
C ALA A 11 -6.89 -3.52 -16.49
N ARG A 12 -7.31 -4.78 -16.54
CA ARG A 12 -8.69 -5.20 -16.76
C ARG A 12 -9.31 -5.62 -15.43
N PRO A 13 -10.62 -5.41 -15.25
CA PRO A 13 -11.34 -6.02 -14.14
C PRO A 13 -11.18 -7.54 -14.18
N LEU A 14 -10.92 -8.14 -13.01
CA LEU A 14 -10.85 -9.59 -12.86
C LEU A 14 -12.08 -10.08 -12.10
N VAL A 15 -12.68 -11.18 -12.56
CA VAL A 15 -13.80 -11.83 -11.87
C VAL A 15 -13.43 -13.27 -11.57
N GLN A 16 -13.58 -13.66 -10.32
CA GLN A 16 -13.36 -15.03 -9.87
C GLN A 16 -14.59 -15.54 -9.12
N ARG A 17 -15.20 -16.60 -9.63
CA ARG A 17 -16.26 -17.33 -8.91
C ARG A 17 -15.67 -17.94 -7.63
N HIS A 18 -16.31 -17.67 -6.49
CA HIS A 18 -15.98 -18.22 -5.19
C HIS A 18 -17.26 -18.70 -4.50
N GLY A 19 -17.50 -20.02 -4.56
CA GLY A 19 -18.74 -20.62 -4.07
C GLY A 19 -19.96 -20.10 -4.84
N ASP A 20 -20.90 -19.51 -4.11
CA ASP A 20 -22.12 -18.88 -4.61
C ASP A 20 -21.96 -17.39 -4.97
N ARG A 21 -20.73 -16.84 -4.88
CA ARG A 21 -20.44 -15.42 -5.09
C ARG A 21 -19.40 -15.20 -6.19
N ASP A 22 -19.43 -14.03 -6.79
CA ASP A 22 -18.37 -13.56 -7.68
C ASP A 22 -17.48 -12.54 -6.94
N LEU A 23 -16.19 -12.81 -6.88
CA LEU A 23 -15.17 -11.87 -6.42
C LEU A 23 -14.78 -10.98 -7.60
N TRP A 24 -15.17 -9.72 -7.52
CA TRP A 24 -14.83 -8.69 -8.50
C TRP A 24 -13.63 -7.89 -8.00
N LEU A 25 -12.53 -7.91 -8.74
CA LEU A 25 -11.37 -7.06 -8.49
C LEU A 25 -11.39 -5.89 -9.47
N ASN A 26 -11.52 -4.69 -8.91
CA ASN A 26 -11.38 -3.45 -9.68
C ASN A 26 -9.95 -3.28 -10.19
N PRO A 27 -9.76 -2.63 -11.35
CA PRO A 27 -8.45 -2.18 -11.78
C PRO A 27 -7.79 -1.32 -10.69
N PRO A 28 -6.45 -1.38 -10.55
CA PRO A 28 -5.72 -0.53 -9.61
C PRO A 28 -5.96 0.95 -9.94
N PRO A 29 -6.08 1.81 -8.91
CA PRO A 29 -6.28 3.24 -9.12
C PRO A 29 -5.04 3.87 -9.74
N ILE A 30 -5.25 5.00 -10.43
CA ILE A 30 -4.15 5.85 -10.90
C ILE A 30 -3.37 6.37 -9.68
N PRO A 31 -2.03 6.40 -9.71
CA PRO A 31 -1.24 6.91 -8.61
C PRO A 31 -1.62 8.36 -8.26
N LEU A 32 -1.73 8.62 -6.97
CA LEU A 32 -1.96 9.97 -6.43
C LEU A 32 -0.84 10.94 -6.86
N THR A 33 -1.21 12.20 -7.02
CA THR A 33 -0.24 13.31 -7.06
C THR A 33 0.48 13.46 -5.72
N SER A 34 1.61 14.18 -5.69
CA SER A 34 2.33 14.45 -4.44
C SER A 34 1.46 15.19 -3.42
N GLU A 35 0.67 16.19 -3.86
CA GLU A 35 -0.25 16.93 -2.98
C GLU A 35 -1.35 16.05 -2.39
N GLU A 36 -1.95 15.16 -3.20
CA GLU A 36 -2.94 14.20 -2.72
C GLU A 36 -2.34 13.19 -1.74
N MET A 37 -1.12 12.74 -2.00
CA MET A 37 -0.39 11.85 -1.11
C MET A 37 -0.05 12.53 0.22
N ASP A 38 0.38 13.80 0.19
CA ASP A 38 0.61 14.62 1.38
C ASP A 38 -0.66 14.73 2.23
N ALA A 39 -1.78 15.07 1.59
CA ALA A 39 -3.07 15.16 2.26
C ALA A 39 -3.47 13.86 2.96
N VAL A 40 -3.19 12.69 2.35
CA VAL A 40 -3.43 11.38 2.98
C VAL A 40 -2.56 11.19 4.22
N TYR A 41 -1.26 11.45 4.14
CA TYR A 41 -0.36 11.26 5.29
C TYR A 41 -0.53 12.30 6.40
N ASP A 42 -1.10 13.45 6.08
CA ASP A 42 -1.41 14.53 7.03
C ASP A 42 -2.72 14.31 7.81
N LEU A 43 -3.52 13.31 7.41
CA LEU A 43 -4.67 12.88 8.21
C LEU A 43 -4.25 12.59 9.66
N PRO A 44 -5.15 12.83 10.65
CA PRO A 44 -4.84 12.75 12.08
C PRO A 44 -4.74 11.29 12.57
N TYR A 45 -3.84 10.52 11.98
CA TYR A 45 -3.50 9.17 12.44
C TYR A 45 -2.90 9.22 13.84
N ALA A 46 -3.17 8.18 14.63
CA ALA A 46 -2.64 8.09 16.00
C ALA A 46 -1.11 8.12 16.06
N ARG A 47 -0.43 7.65 15.00
CA ARG A 47 1.05 7.54 14.91
C ARG A 47 1.66 6.99 16.20
N ALA A 48 0.98 6.01 16.80
CA ALA A 48 1.32 5.37 18.06
C ALA A 48 0.74 3.94 18.06
N PRO A 49 1.26 3.02 18.90
CA PRO A 49 0.70 1.70 19.07
C PRO A 49 -0.79 1.72 19.44
N HIS A 50 -1.52 0.70 19.00
CA HIS A 50 -2.93 0.56 19.35
C HIS A 50 -3.10 0.43 20.88
N PRO A 51 -4.09 1.11 21.51
CA PRO A 51 -4.24 1.11 22.98
C PRO A 51 -4.37 -0.28 23.62
N SER A 52 -4.83 -1.29 22.86
CA SER A 52 -4.93 -2.68 23.34
C SER A 52 -3.59 -3.28 23.78
N TYR A 53 -2.46 -2.73 23.33
CA TYR A 53 -1.14 -3.22 23.73
C TYR A 53 -0.72 -2.76 25.14
N GLY A 54 -1.43 -1.79 25.74
CA GLY A 54 -1.12 -1.27 27.07
C GLY A 54 0.36 -0.86 27.20
N ASP A 55 1.02 -1.39 28.22
CA ASP A 55 2.44 -1.11 28.52
C ASP A 55 3.42 -2.08 27.81
N ALA A 56 2.94 -2.88 26.85
CA ALA A 56 3.80 -3.82 26.15
C ALA A 56 4.85 -3.08 25.31
N LYS A 57 6.12 -3.47 25.48
CA LYS A 57 7.19 -2.98 24.61
C LYS A 57 7.06 -3.61 23.22
N ILE A 58 6.99 -2.76 22.19
CA ILE A 58 6.95 -3.19 20.79
C ILE A 58 8.28 -2.79 20.13
N PRO A 59 9.24 -3.72 19.95
CA PRO A 59 10.56 -3.39 19.40
C PRO A 59 10.49 -2.71 18.02
N ALA A 60 9.54 -3.13 17.18
CA ALA A 60 9.33 -2.52 15.88
C ALA A 60 8.91 -1.04 15.99
N TRP A 61 8.10 -0.68 17.00
CA TRP A 61 7.68 0.71 17.24
C TRP A 61 8.87 1.59 17.63
N ASP A 62 9.73 1.11 18.53
CA ASP A 62 10.93 1.85 18.92
C ASP A 62 11.86 2.16 17.75
N MET A 63 11.92 1.24 16.78
CA MET A 63 12.71 1.40 15.56
C MET A 63 12.11 2.44 14.59
N ILE A 64 10.79 2.48 14.43
CA ILE A 64 10.14 3.25 13.35
C ILE A 64 9.49 4.57 13.79
N LYS A 65 9.38 4.85 15.09
CA LYS A 65 8.61 6.02 15.60
C LYS A 65 9.09 7.38 15.10
N PHE A 66 10.35 7.49 14.67
CA PHE A 66 10.92 8.72 14.10
C PHE A 66 11.18 8.60 12.58
N SER A 67 10.71 7.54 11.94
CA SER A 67 10.83 7.37 10.50
C SER A 67 9.78 8.19 9.76
N VAL A 68 10.16 8.68 8.58
CA VAL A 68 9.28 9.41 7.67
C VAL A 68 9.18 8.61 6.37
N THR A 69 7.96 8.48 5.84
CA THR A 69 7.74 7.84 4.55
C THR A 69 7.99 8.86 3.43
N VAL A 70 9.05 8.65 2.66
CA VAL A 70 9.48 9.56 1.56
C VAL A 70 9.10 9.03 0.16
N MET A 71 8.76 7.75 0.05
CA MET A 71 8.40 7.12 -1.21
C MET A 71 7.33 6.06 -1.00
N ARG A 72 6.56 5.82 -2.05
CA ARG A 72 5.57 4.75 -2.14
C ARG A 72 5.70 4.06 -3.50
N GLY A 73 5.58 2.75 -3.53
CA GLY A 73 5.74 1.94 -4.74
C GLY A 73 7.16 1.38 -4.91
N CYS A 74 7.27 0.29 -5.68
CA CYS A 74 8.55 -0.34 -5.99
C CYS A 74 8.54 -0.91 -7.40
N PHE A 75 9.50 -0.47 -8.23
CA PHE A 75 9.68 -1.02 -9.58
C PHE A 75 10.32 -2.42 -9.58
N GLY A 76 10.87 -2.84 -8.44
CA GLY A 76 11.55 -4.12 -8.27
C GLY A 76 10.62 -5.32 -8.47
N GLY A 77 11.21 -6.46 -8.82
CA GLY A 77 10.51 -7.75 -8.94
C GLY A 77 11.04 -8.77 -7.94
N CYS A 78 11.41 -8.31 -6.74
CA CYS A 78 12.00 -9.15 -5.71
C CYS A 78 11.03 -10.25 -5.31
N THR A 79 11.49 -11.50 -5.28
CA THR A 79 10.65 -12.66 -4.93
C THR A 79 10.24 -12.70 -3.46
N PHE A 80 10.95 -11.95 -2.60
CA PHE A 80 10.75 -11.94 -1.15
C PHE A 80 9.92 -10.76 -0.65
N CYS A 81 9.76 -9.72 -1.47
CA CYS A 81 9.12 -8.47 -1.06
C CYS A 81 7.79 -8.34 -1.80
N SER A 82 6.74 -7.96 -1.08
CA SER A 82 5.39 -7.77 -1.64
C SER A 82 5.02 -6.31 -1.88
N ILE A 83 5.98 -5.37 -1.77
CA ILE A 83 5.70 -3.92 -1.93
C ILE A 83 5.09 -3.65 -3.31
N THR A 84 5.59 -4.28 -4.36
CA THR A 84 5.10 -4.07 -5.72
C THR A 84 3.64 -4.50 -5.90
N GLU A 85 3.20 -5.53 -5.18
CA GLU A 85 1.83 -6.03 -5.17
C GLU A 85 0.90 -5.14 -4.34
N HIS A 86 1.38 -4.56 -3.24
CA HIS A 86 0.57 -3.72 -2.34
C HIS A 86 0.53 -2.25 -2.74
N GLU A 87 1.64 -1.72 -3.26
CA GLU A 87 1.82 -0.29 -3.55
C GLU A 87 1.92 0.00 -5.05
N GLY A 88 2.11 -1.03 -5.87
CA GLY A 88 2.26 -0.90 -7.31
C GLY A 88 3.72 -0.71 -7.77
N ARG A 89 3.88 -0.72 -9.09
CA ARG A 89 5.18 -0.63 -9.78
C ARG A 89 5.69 0.80 -9.98
N ILE A 90 4.82 1.79 -9.78
CA ILE A 90 5.11 3.19 -10.03
C ILE A 90 5.60 3.80 -8.71
N ILE A 91 6.83 4.32 -8.70
CA ILE A 91 7.34 5.03 -7.54
C ILE A 91 6.75 6.44 -7.52
N GLN A 92 6.15 6.81 -6.39
CA GLN A 92 5.69 8.15 -6.06
C GLN A 92 6.60 8.72 -4.98
N ASN A 93 7.07 9.95 -5.16
CA ASN A 93 7.92 10.64 -4.19
C ASN A 93 7.11 11.65 -3.37
N ARG A 94 7.47 11.71 -2.08
CA ARG A 94 7.04 12.73 -1.13
C ARG A 94 8.29 13.53 -0.73
N PRO A 95 8.34 14.85 -0.98
CA PRO A 95 9.44 15.69 -0.52
C PRO A 95 9.48 15.82 1.01
#